data_AF-A0A484KG97-F1
#
_entry.id   AF-A0A484KG97-F1
#
_cell.length_a   1.000
_cell.length_b   1.000
_cell.length_c   1.000
_cell.angle_alpha   90.00
_cell.angle_beta   90.00
_cell.angle_gamma   90.00
#
_symmetry.space_group_name_H-M   'P 1'
#
loop_
_entity.id
_entity.type
_entity.pdbx_description
1 polymer ?
#
loop_
_entity_poly.entity_id
_entity_poly.type
_entity_poly.pdbx_seq_one_letter_code
_entity_poly.pdbx_strand_id
1 'polypeptide(L)'
;MKDEKILVRSHAIQAQVDDDGNNTSRIHSIRTEFHMMNLKGNELDRCCFPSLYFLGSMVVSGSHVYIVGGLDTSVDHLVQKPGEHLYLGGACLDLDSSHLGLGWSRVPIPNVDRRVPFCAALNGKIYSFGFYRPSPEVYDPAVGDWTFFSAPLPSHLARSQVLYCVLPDSANNRILLQLSGGDLVEPSLYAFYPDGSSGPAARTDAGPCRSPAICVHIP
;
A
#
# COMPACT_ATOMS: atom_id res chain seq x y z
N MET A 1 -18.08 -23.95 -2.45
CA MET A 1 -16.82 -23.43 -3.03
C MET A 1 -17.01 -21.94 -3.17
N LYS A 2 -16.28 -21.12 -2.40
CA LYS A 2 -16.39 -19.64 -2.50
C LYS A 2 -15.88 -19.22 -3.88
N ASP A 3 -16.52 -18.25 -4.51
CA ASP A 3 -16.05 -17.71 -5.79
C ASP A 3 -14.74 -16.95 -5.54
N GLU A 4 -13.63 -17.53 -5.98
CA GLU A 4 -12.31 -16.90 -5.84
C GLU A 4 -12.12 -15.87 -6.94
N LYS A 5 -11.78 -14.65 -6.54
CA LYS A 5 -11.54 -13.52 -7.43
C LYS A 5 -10.14 -12.95 -7.21
N ILE A 6 -9.45 -12.60 -8.29
CA ILE A 6 -8.17 -11.88 -8.24
C ILE A 6 -8.38 -10.48 -8.78
N LEU A 7 -7.91 -9.49 -8.03
CA LEU A 7 -7.78 -8.12 -8.52
C LEU A 7 -6.44 -7.98 -9.25
N VAL A 8 -6.49 -7.73 -10.55
CA VAL A 8 -5.32 -7.55 -11.40
C VAL A 8 -5.11 -6.06 -11.67
N ARG A 9 -3.87 -5.59 -11.50
CA ARG A 9 -3.47 -4.22 -11.83
C ARG A 9 -2.75 -4.18 -13.17
N SER A 10 -3.13 -3.26 -14.06
CA SER A 10 -2.45 -3.02 -15.34
C SER A 10 -2.07 -1.54 -15.50
N HIS A 11 -0.95 -1.29 -16.17
CA HIS A 11 -0.47 0.06 -16.47
C HIS A 11 -0.78 0.43 -17.92
N ALA A 12 -1.60 1.45 -18.11
CA ALA A 12 -1.81 2.08 -19.41
C ALA A 12 -0.96 3.35 -19.49
N ILE A 13 -0.06 3.41 -20.47
CA ILE A 13 0.73 4.61 -20.75
C ILE A 13 -0.10 5.48 -21.68
N GLN A 14 -0.55 6.64 -21.20
CA GLN A 14 -1.16 7.66 -22.05
C GLN A 14 -0.12 8.72 -22.36
N ALA A 15 0.30 8.78 -23.63
CA ALA A 15 1.13 9.87 -24.11
C ALA A 15 0.25 11.10 -24.33
N GLN A 16 0.49 12.17 -23.57
CA GLN A 16 -0.04 13.48 -23.92
C GLN A 16 0.94 14.12 -24.91
N VAL A 17 0.46 14.47 -26.10
CA VAL A 17 1.22 15.27 -27.05
C VAL A 17 0.85 16.72 -26.76
N ASP A 18 1.77 17.48 -26.19
CA ASP A 18 1.64 18.93 -26.12
C ASP A 18 1.78 19.47 -27.54
N ASP A 19 0.80 20.25 -28.00
CA ASP A 19 0.74 20.82 -29.35
C ASP A 19 1.60 22.09 -29.50
N ASP A 20 2.49 22.35 -28.53
CA ASP A 20 3.22 23.62 -28.42
C ASP A 20 4.56 23.67 -29.18
N GLY A 21 4.77 22.77 -30.15
CA GLY A 21 5.90 22.83 -31.09
C GLY A 21 7.30 22.80 -30.45
N ASN A 22 7.39 22.58 -29.13
CA ASN A 22 8.63 22.62 -28.37
C ASN A 22 8.89 21.24 -27.74
N ASN A 23 9.94 20.60 -28.24
CA ASN A 23 10.15 19.15 -28.15
C ASN A 23 10.71 18.66 -26.80
N THR A 24 10.19 19.07 -25.63
CA THR A 24 10.83 18.70 -24.33
C THR A 24 9.94 18.46 -23.09
N SER A 25 8.67 18.07 -23.21
CA SER A 25 7.98 17.44 -22.07
C SER A 25 6.84 16.51 -22.48
N ARG A 26 7.15 15.27 -22.87
CA ARG A 26 6.12 14.23 -22.89
C ARG A 26 5.70 13.93 -21.45
N ILE A 27 4.60 14.52 -20.99
CA ILE A 27 3.95 14.08 -19.75
C ILE A 27 3.37 12.70 -20.05
N HIS A 28 4.02 11.67 -19.54
CA HIS A 28 3.49 10.30 -19.57
C HIS A 28 2.54 10.19 -18.38
N SER A 29 1.25 10.36 -18.62
CA SER A 29 0.24 10.02 -17.61
C SER A 29 0.15 8.50 -17.56
N ILE A 30 0.62 7.89 -16.47
CA ILE A 30 0.44 6.45 -16.25
C ILE A 30 -0.94 6.29 -15.63
N ARG A 31 -1.89 5.89 -16.45
CA ARG A 31 -3.22 5.51 -16.01
C ARG A 31 -3.14 4.09 -15.48
N THR A 32 -3.36 3.89 -14.19
CA THR A 32 -3.52 2.54 -13.65
C THR A 32 -4.96 2.11 -13.80
N GLU A 33 -5.15 0.98 -14.46
CA GLU A 33 -6.44 0.29 -14.58
C GLU A 33 -6.41 -0.96 -13.71
N PHE A 34 -7.57 -1.40 -13.24
CA PHE A 34 -7.68 -2.69 -12.59
C PHE A 34 -8.78 -3.52 -13.24
N HIS A 35 -8.66 -4.83 -13.08
CA HIS A 35 -9.55 -5.82 -13.67
C HIS A 35 -9.84 -6.89 -12.62
N MET A 36 -11.07 -7.40 -12.60
CA MET A 36 -11.44 -8.49 -11.71
C MET A 36 -11.43 -9.79 -12.50
N MET A 37 -10.61 -10.74 -12.08
CA MET A 37 -10.55 -12.07 -12.70
C MET A 37 -11.34 -13.05 -11.83
N ASN A 38 -12.39 -13.64 -12.38
CA ASN A 38 -13.10 -14.76 -11.77
C ASN A 38 -12.36 -16.06 -12.09
N LEU A 39 -11.74 -16.68 -11.09
CA LEU A 39 -10.91 -17.88 -11.30
C LEU A 39 -11.74 -19.12 -11.68
N LYS A 40 -12.98 -19.20 -11.22
CA LYS A 40 -13.84 -20.36 -11.46
C LYS A 40 -14.41 -20.35 -12.88
N GLY A 41 -14.78 -19.17 -13.38
CA GLY A 41 -15.24 -18.98 -14.76
C GLY A 41 -14.09 -18.84 -15.76
N ASN A 42 -12.88 -18.53 -15.28
CA ASN A 42 -11.76 -18.05 -16.10
C ASN A 42 -12.15 -16.83 -16.96
N GLU A 43 -12.97 -15.95 -16.38
CA GLU A 43 -13.54 -14.78 -17.03
C GLU A 43 -12.93 -13.51 -16.41
N LEU A 44 -12.51 -12.60 -17.28
CA LEU A 44 -12.09 -11.25 -16.89
C LEU A 44 -13.31 -10.33 -16.96
N ASP A 45 -13.82 -9.91 -15.81
CA ASP A 45 -14.83 -8.86 -15.76
C ASP A 45 -14.22 -7.52 -16.20
N ARG A 46 -15.05 -6.64 -16.78
CA ARG A 46 -14.63 -5.33 -17.33
C ARG A 46 -13.80 -4.51 -16.32
N CYS A 47 -12.98 -3.61 -16.86
CA CYS A 47 -12.33 -2.54 -16.12
C CYS A 47 -13.38 -1.65 -15.42
N CYS A 48 -13.70 -1.96 -14.17
CA CYS A 48 -14.68 -1.23 -13.34
C CYS A 48 -14.05 -0.10 -12.52
N PHE A 49 -12.78 0.25 -12.78
CA PHE A 49 -11.96 0.94 -11.81
C PHE A 49 -11.67 2.38 -12.22
N PRO A 50 -11.69 3.31 -11.26
CA PRO A 50 -11.22 4.65 -11.51
C PRO A 50 -9.73 4.61 -11.82
N SER A 51 -9.30 5.53 -12.66
CA SER A 51 -7.87 5.68 -12.93
C SER A 51 -7.14 6.18 -11.70
N LEU A 52 -6.00 5.56 -11.40
CA LEU A 52 -5.04 6.12 -10.45
C LEU A 52 -3.84 6.66 -11.19
N TYR A 53 -3.37 7.81 -10.72
CA TYR A 53 -2.28 8.53 -11.37
C TYR A 53 -0.89 8.12 -10.85
N PHE A 54 -0.79 7.42 -9.71
CA PHE A 54 0.49 6.94 -9.19
C PHE A 54 0.36 5.69 -8.31
N LEU A 55 1.47 4.97 -8.16
CA LEU A 55 1.56 3.69 -7.45
C LEU A 55 1.43 3.89 -5.92
N GLY A 56 0.23 3.68 -5.37
CA GLY A 56 0.01 3.47 -3.94
C GLY A 56 0.16 2.00 -3.53
N SER A 57 0.23 1.75 -2.22
CA SER A 57 0.12 0.40 -1.65
C SER A 57 -1.32 -0.10 -1.73
N MET A 58 -1.50 -1.38 -2.03
CA MET A 58 -2.80 -2.03 -2.13
C MET A 58 -2.91 -3.11 -1.06
N VAL A 59 -3.91 -3.00 -0.19
CA VAL A 59 -4.10 -3.91 0.94
C VAL A 59 -5.56 -4.35 1.04
N VAL A 60 -5.80 -5.58 1.48
CA VAL A 60 -7.14 -6.15 1.65
C VAL A 60 -7.45 -6.26 3.13
N SER A 61 -8.61 -5.74 3.55
CA SER A 61 -9.11 -5.86 4.92
C SER A 61 -10.59 -6.23 4.87
N GLY A 62 -10.92 -7.45 5.30
CA GLY A 62 -12.27 -7.99 5.16
C GLY A 62 -12.71 -8.07 3.69
N SER A 63 -13.89 -7.53 3.38
CA SER A 63 -14.41 -7.41 2.01
C SER A 63 -13.98 -6.12 1.30
N HIS A 64 -13.02 -5.38 1.84
CA HIS A 64 -12.58 -4.11 1.27
C HIS A 64 -11.15 -4.16 0.75
N VAL A 65 -10.91 -3.55 -0.40
CA VAL A 65 -9.57 -3.27 -0.93
C VAL A 65 -9.28 -1.79 -0.76
N TYR A 66 -8.15 -1.50 -0.13
CA TYR A 66 -7.69 -0.13 0.07
C TYR A 66 -6.47 0.14 -0.78
N ILE A 67 -6.44 1.36 -1.31
CA ILE A 67 -5.31 1.91 -2.03
C ILE A 67 -4.85 3.13 -1.27
N VAL A 68 -3.60 3.08 -0.81
CA VAL A 68 -3.03 4.04 0.13
C VAL A 68 -1.75 4.63 -0.46
N GLY A 69 -1.67 5.95 -0.51
CA GLY A 69 -0.60 6.69 -1.16
C GLY A 69 -0.79 6.83 -2.67
N GLY A 70 0.28 7.14 -3.38
CA GLY A 70 0.22 7.53 -4.78
C GLY A 70 -0.21 8.99 -5.00
N LEU A 71 -0.07 9.84 -3.98
CA LEU A 71 -0.18 11.29 -4.14
C LEU A 71 1.21 11.88 -4.38
N ASP A 72 1.39 12.47 -5.56
CA ASP A 72 2.58 13.21 -5.96
C ASP A 72 2.17 14.65 -6.24
N THR A 73 2.83 15.65 -5.65
CA THR A 73 2.43 17.07 -5.82
C THR A 73 2.57 17.58 -7.25
N SER A 74 3.29 16.86 -8.12
CA SER A 74 3.35 17.14 -9.56
C SER A 74 2.00 16.95 -10.28
N VAL A 75 1.01 16.37 -9.61
CA VAL A 75 -0.29 16.01 -10.16
C VAL A 75 -1.40 16.99 -9.76
N ASP A 76 -1.06 18.01 -8.96
CA ASP A 76 -1.99 19.06 -8.51
C ASP A 76 -2.60 19.86 -9.68
N HIS A 77 -1.95 19.84 -10.86
CA HIS A 77 -2.40 20.52 -12.07
C HIS A 77 -3.40 19.70 -12.91
N LEU A 78 -3.68 18.44 -12.53
CA LEU A 78 -4.62 17.61 -13.26
C LEU A 78 -6.05 18.06 -12.98
N VAL A 79 -6.65 18.70 -13.98
CA VAL A 79 -8.08 19.05 -13.95
C VAL A 79 -8.89 17.79 -14.20
N GLN A 80 -9.69 17.37 -13.21
CA GLN A 80 -10.69 16.31 -13.41
C GLN A 80 -11.68 16.74 -14.49
N LYS A 81 -11.83 15.94 -15.53
CA LYS A 81 -12.89 16.19 -16.52
C LYS A 81 -14.25 15.91 -15.87
N PRO A 82 -15.31 16.64 -16.25
CA PRO A 82 -16.66 16.32 -15.80
C PRO A 82 -17.01 14.85 -16.09
N GLY A 83 -17.37 14.09 -15.06
CA GLY A 83 -17.69 12.66 -15.15
C GLY A 83 -16.54 11.69 -14.86
N GLU A 84 -15.32 12.18 -14.63
CA GLU A 84 -14.21 11.33 -14.17
C GLU A 84 -14.15 11.26 -12.64
N HIS A 85 -14.17 10.04 -12.09
CA HIS A 85 -13.85 9.80 -10.69
C HIS A 85 -12.35 9.52 -10.56
N LEU A 86 -11.55 10.56 -10.31
CA LEU A 86 -10.14 10.40 -9.97
C LEU A 86 -9.97 10.31 -8.45
N TYR A 87 -9.26 9.29 -8.00
CA TYR A 87 -8.88 9.11 -6.59
C TYR A 87 -7.39 9.42 -6.47
N LEU A 88 -7.08 10.45 -5.69
CA LEU A 88 -5.71 10.90 -5.45
C LEU A 88 -5.30 10.47 -4.05
N GLY A 89 -4.31 9.58 -3.96
CA GLY A 89 -3.69 9.22 -2.69
C GLY A 89 -4.45 8.21 -1.81
N GLY A 90 -5.78 8.10 -1.93
CA GLY A 90 -6.58 7.28 -1.02
C GLY A 90 -7.91 6.83 -1.63
N ALA A 91 -8.12 5.52 -1.73
CA ALA A 91 -9.38 4.94 -2.20
C ALA A 91 -9.71 3.62 -1.50
N CYS A 92 -11.00 3.33 -1.36
CA CYS A 92 -11.51 2.07 -0.84
C CYS A 92 -12.53 1.48 -1.80
N LEU A 93 -12.42 0.20 -2.10
CA LEU A 93 -13.38 -0.60 -2.84
C LEU A 93 -14.07 -1.59 -1.90
N ASP A 94 -15.38 -1.56 -1.88
CA ASP A 94 -16.22 -2.64 -1.34
C ASP A 94 -16.42 -3.75 -2.38
N LEU A 95 -15.89 -4.95 -2.11
CA LEU A 95 -15.99 -6.13 -2.98
C LEU A 95 -17.35 -6.81 -2.95
N ASP A 96 -18.15 -6.58 -1.89
CA ASP A 96 -19.48 -7.15 -1.74
C ASP A 96 -20.56 -6.29 -2.41
N SER A 97 -20.20 -5.08 -2.86
CA SER A 97 -21.11 -4.18 -3.55
C SER A 97 -21.65 -4.82 -4.84
N SER A 98 -22.96 -5.01 -4.90
CA SER A 98 -23.68 -5.55 -6.06
C SER A 98 -23.67 -4.62 -7.28
N HIS A 99 -23.14 -3.41 -7.14
CA HIS A 99 -23.09 -2.41 -8.20
C HIS A 99 -21.67 -2.31 -8.76
N LEU A 100 -21.41 -3.06 -9.84
CA LEU A 100 -20.19 -2.94 -10.66
C LEU A 100 -20.04 -1.49 -11.14
N GLY A 101 -19.23 -0.70 -10.44
CA GLY A 101 -18.94 0.71 -10.73
C GLY A 101 -19.20 1.71 -9.59
N LEU A 102 -19.86 1.33 -8.50
CA LEU A 102 -20.19 2.23 -7.37
C LEU A 102 -19.59 1.82 -6.01
N GLY A 103 -18.84 0.72 -5.94
CA GLY A 103 -18.20 0.28 -4.69
C GLY A 103 -17.00 1.12 -4.23
N TRP A 104 -16.65 2.17 -4.98
CA TRP A 104 -15.49 3.02 -4.67
C TRP A 104 -15.86 4.22 -3.82
N SER A 105 -15.09 4.45 -2.75
CA SER A 105 -15.18 5.65 -1.92
C SER A 105 -13.79 6.24 -1.67
N ARG A 106 -13.75 7.56 -1.42
CA ARG A 106 -12.50 8.24 -1.04
C ARG A 106 -12.21 7.92 0.41
N VAL A 107 -10.95 7.64 0.72
CA VAL A 107 -10.45 7.56 2.09
C VAL A 107 -9.36 8.59 2.31
N PRO A 108 -9.16 9.06 3.54
CA PRO A 108 -8.01 9.90 3.88
C PRO A 108 -6.68 9.20 3.56
N ILE A 109 -5.64 10.02 3.41
CA ILE A 109 -4.28 9.56 3.14
C ILE A 109 -3.42 9.67 4.41
N PRO A 110 -2.36 8.86 4.56
CA PRO A 110 -1.44 8.98 5.68
C PRO A 110 -0.84 10.39 5.80
N ASN A 111 -0.50 10.79 7.01
CA ASN A 111 0.00 12.13 7.27
C ASN A 111 1.46 12.30 6.82
N VAL A 112 2.28 11.25 6.96
CA VAL A 112 3.74 11.34 6.77
C VAL A 112 4.16 11.04 5.33
N ASP A 113 3.87 9.83 4.84
CA ASP A 113 4.27 9.40 3.50
C ASP A 113 3.06 9.20 2.61
N ARG A 114 2.81 10.20 1.76
CA ARG A 114 1.66 10.25 0.86
C ARG A 114 1.97 9.64 -0.51
N ARG A 115 3.24 9.36 -0.81
CA ARG A 115 3.67 8.96 -2.15
C ARG A 115 3.78 7.46 -2.30
N VAL A 116 4.57 6.80 -1.45
CA VAL A 116 4.86 5.36 -1.55
C VAL A 116 4.85 4.68 -0.18
N PRO A 117 3.78 4.82 0.62
CA PRO A 117 3.72 4.20 1.93
C PRO A 117 3.71 2.68 1.83
N PHE A 118 4.51 2.00 2.63
CA PHE A 118 4.38 0.56 2.81
C PHE A 118 3.27 0.26 3.81
N CYS A 119 2.24 -0.46 3.36
CA CYS A 119 1.06 -0.73 4.16
C CYS A 119 0.82 -2.23 4.38
N ALA A 120 0.17 -2.56 5.49
CA ALA A 120 -0.38 -3.88 5.77
C ALA A 120 -1.75 -3.77 6.46
N ALA A 121 -2.62 -4.75 6.21
CA ALA A 121 -3.89 -4.87 6.91
C ALA A 121 -3.77 -5.89 8.05
N LEU A 122 -4.25 -5.53 9.24
CA LEU A 122 -4.26 -6.40 10.42
C LEU A 122 -5.48 -6.05 11.28
N ASN A 123 -6.24 -7.06 11.69
CA ASN A 123 -7.42 -6.94 12.56
C ASN A 123 -8.43 -5.87 12.11
N GLY A 124 -8.72 -5.81 10.81
CA GLY A 124 -9.69 -4.86 10.26
C GLY A 124 -9.15 -3.44 10.05
N LYS A 125 -7.92 -3.15 10.49
CA LYS A 125 -7.27 -1.84 10.36
C LYS A 125 -6.15 -1.86 9.32
N ILE A 126 -5.75 -0.69 8.87
CA ILE A 126 -4.65 -0.52 7.92
C ILE A 126 -3.52 0.22 8.60
N TYR A 127 -2.32 -0.32 8.47
CA TYR A 127 -1.10 0.23 9.04
C TYR A 127 -0.23 0.75 7.91
N SER A 128 0.19 2.00 8.01
CA SER A 128 1.18 2.62 7.12
C SER A 128 2.46 2.80 7.90
N PHE A 129 3.59 2.44 7.31
CA PHE A 129 4.91 2.62 7.92
C PHE A 129 5.75 3.66 7.18
N GLY A 130 5.25 4.20 6.07
CA GLY A 130 6.03 5.04 5.16
C GLY A 130 7.22 4.29 4.55
N PHE A 131 8.13 5.03 3.91
CA PHE A 131 9.36 4.50 3.34
C PHE A 131 10.60 4.89 4.15
N TYR A 132 10.85 6.20 4.32
CA TYR A 132 11.99 6.73 5.07
C TYR A 132 11.58 7.12 6.49
N ARG A 133 12.42 6.79 7.49
CA ARG A 133 12.18 7.07 8.92
C ARG A 133 10.79 6.58 9.35
N PRO A 134 10.59 5.25 9.42
CA PRO A 134 9.25 4.71 9.53
C PRO A 134 8.51 5.29 10.73
N SER A 135 7.32 5.80 10.46
CA SER A 135 6.44 6.43 11.45
C SER A 135 5.10 5.74 11.36
N PRO A 136 4.85 4.70 12.18
CA PRO A 136 3.63 3.92 12.08
C PRO A 136 2.39 4.80 12.27
N GLU A 137 1.48 4.72 11.32
CA GLU A 137 0.14 5.32 11.36
C GLU A 137 -0.90 4.23 11.15
N VAL A 138 -2.07 4.36 11.78
CA VAL A 138 -3.18 3.43 11.60
C VAL A 138 -4.42 4.16 11.09
N TYR A 139 -5.01 3.61 10.04
CA TYR A 139 -6.36 3.94 9.61
C TYR A 139 -7.32 2.91 10.21
N ASP A 140 -8.28 3.41 10.98
CA ASP A 140 -9.41 2.63 11.45
C ASP A 140 -10.64 3.00 10.62
N PRO A 141 -11.14 2.11 9.75
CA PRO A 141 -12.32 2.40 8.92
C PRO A 141 -13.57 2.77 9.73
N ALA A 142 -13.68 2.35 11.00
CA ALA A 142 -14.81 2.71 11.86
C ALA A 142 -14.74 4.16 12.34
N VAL A 143 -13.53 4.73 12.46
CA VAL A 143 -13.30 6.13 12.82
C VAL A 143 -13.25 7.00 11.56
N GLY A 144 -12.72 6.45 10.47
CA GLY A 144 -12.61 7.13 9.19
C GLY A 144 -11.42 8.08 9.09
N ASP A 145 -10.38 7.95 9.92
CA ASP A 145 -9.19 8.81 9.89
C ASP A 145 -7.88 8.08 10.26
N TRP A 146 -6.74 8.65 9.88
CA TRP A 146 -5.40 8.17 10.24
C TRP A 146 -4.96 8.72 11.59
N THR A 147 -4.50 7.83 12.47
CA THR A 147 -3.95 8.20 13.78
C THR A 147 -2.50 7.75 13.88
N PHE A 148 -1.65 8.61 14.43
CA PHE A 148 -0.28 8.25 14.77
C PHE A 148 -0.24 7.22 15.90
N PHE A 149 0.68 6.27 15.81
CA PHE A 149 1.02 5.47 16.98
C PHE A 149 1.73 6.30 18.03
N SER A 150 1.26 6.19 19.28
CA SER A 150 1.83 6.89 20.42
C SER A 150 3.23 6.37 20.81
N ALA A 151 3.52 5.10 20.49
CA ALA A 151 4.82 4.49 20.70
C ALA A 151 5.68 4.58 19.41
N PRO A 152 6.77 5.36 19.41
CA PRO A 152 7.69 5.39 18.28
C PRO A 152 8.47 4.06 18.18
N LEU A 153 9.04 3.80 17.00
CA LEU A 153 10.04 2.75 16.86
C LEU A 153 11.20 2.97 17.86
N PRO A 154 11.86 1.90 18.31
CA PRO A 154 13.09 2.01 19.09
C PRO A 154 14.08 2.98 18.45
N SER A 155 14.80 3.77 19.27
CA SER A 155 15.65 4.87 18.79
C SER A 155 16.70 4.45 17.75
N HIS A 156 17.28 3.25 17.89
CA HIS A 156 18.24 2.69 16.93
C HIS A 156 17.64 2.38 15.54
N LEU A 157 16.30 2.30 15.44
CA LEU A 157 15.56 2.09 14.19
C LEU A 157 14.97 3.40 13.63
N ALA A 158 15.02 4.52 14.35
CA ALA A 158 14.36 5.77 13.96
C ALA A 158 14.87 6.34 12.62
N ARG A 159 16.08 5.95 12.20
CA ARG A 159 16.71 6.39 10.94
C ARG A 159 16.73 5.30 9.87
N SER A 160 16.08 4.17 10.12
CA SER A 160 15.95 3.09 9.14
C SER A 160 15.00 3.46 7.99
N GLN A 161 14.89 2.56 7.03
CA GLN A 161 13.98 2.61 5.89
C GLN A 161 13.27 1.27 5.79
N VAL A 162 11.99 1.28 5.41
CA VAL A 162 11.26 0.06 5.06
C VAL A 162 11.72 -0.42 3.67
N LEU A 163 12.10 -1.69 3.55
CA LEU A 163 12.50 -2.32 2.30
C LEU A 163 11.41 -3.27 1.80
N TYR A 164 11.17 -3.25 0.48
CA TYR A 164 10.40 -4.21 -0.33
C TYR A 164 8.96 -4.55 0.11
N CYS A 165 8.74 -4.96 1.35
CA CYS A 165 7.47 -5.45 1.85
C CYS A 165 7.25 -5.20 3.35
N VAL A 166 5.98 -5.15 3.70
CA VAL A 166 5.45 -5.22 5.06
C VAL A 166 4.48 -6.38 5.08
N LEU A 167 4.64 -7.31 6.02
CA LEU A 167 3.91 -8.57 6.03
C LEU A 167 3.05 -8.67 7.30
N PRO A 168 1.72 -8.80 7.19
CA PRO A 168 0.89 -9.07 8.35
C PRO A 168 1.10 -10.50 8.86
N ASP A 169 1.22 -10.67 10.17
CA ASP A 169 1.27 -11.95 10.86
C ASP A 169 0.12 -11.97 11.88
N SER A 170 -1.08 -12.23 11.37
CA SER A 170 -2.32 -12.19 12.14
C SER A 170 -2.35 -13.25 13.26
N ALA A 171 -1.66 -14.38 13.09
CA ALA A 171 -1.57 -15.42 14.11
C ALA A 171 -0.86 -14.92 15.38
N ASN A 172 0.09 -13.99 15.23
CA ASN A 172 0.87 -13.43 16.33
C ASN A 172 0.52 -11.97 16.63
N ASN A 173 -0.59 -11.45 16.08
CA ASN A 173 -1.03 -10.07 16.23
C ASN A 173 0.10 -9.04 15.96
N ARG A 174 0.89 -9.26 14.92
CA ARG A 174 2.05 -8.41 14.60
C ARG A 174 2.20 -8.17 13.11
N ILE A 175 3.07 -7.23 12.78
CA ILE A 175 3.44 -6.88 11.41
C ILE A 175 4.95 -6.94 11.30
N LEU A 176 5.45 -7.65 10.29
CA LEU A 176 6.86 -7.80 10.03
C LEU A 176 7.32 -6.75 9.01
N LEU A 177 8.38 -6.04 9.37
CA LEU A 177 8.99 -4.98 8.58
C LEU A 177 10.41 -5.38 8.22
N GLN A 178 10.73 -5.43 6.94
CA GLN A 178 12.12 -5.49 6.55
C GLN A 178 12.68 -4.06 6.60
N LEU A 179 13.69 -3.83 7.43
CA LEU A 179 14.30 -2.52 7.65
C LEU A 179 15.75 -2.51 7.19
N SER A 180 16.24 -1.36 6.74
CA SER A 180 17.67 -1.16 6.46
C SER A 180 18.11 0.29 6.74
N GLY A 181 19.42 0.48 6.85
CA GLY A 181 20.01 1.79 7.12
C GLY A 181 19.75 2.29 8.55
N GLY A 182 20.12 3.54 8.80
CA GLY A 182 20.19 4.07 10.17
C GLY A 182 21.35 3.42 10.92
N ASP A 183 21.06 2.89 12.12
CA ASP A 183 22.06 2.21 12.95
C ASP A 183 22.14 0.70 12.67
N LEU A 184 21.39 0.20 11.68
CA LEU A 184 21.45 -1.20 11.24
C LEU A 184 22.70 -1.43 10.38
N VAL A 185 23.52 -2.40 10.77
CA VAL A 185 24.70 -2.85 9.99
C VAL A 185 24.28 -3.57 8.72
N GLU A 186 23.18 -4.33 8.79
CA GLU A 186 22.61 -5.09 7.68
C GLU A 186 21.08 -5.00 7.70
N PRO A 187 20.42 -5.22 6.54
CA PRO A 187 18.96 -5.31 6.51
C PRO A 187 18.45 -6.36 7.51
N SER A 188 17.47 -5.97 8.33
CA SER A 188 16.99 -6.78 9.45
C SER A 188 15.46 -6.80 9.47
N LEU A 189 14.88 -7.86 10.03
CA LEU A 189 13.43 -7.99 10.19
C LEU A 189 13.00 -7.50 11.57
N TYR A 190 12.05 -6.58 11.62
CA TYR A 190 11.47 -6.05 12.86
C TYR A 190 10.01 -6.45 12.99
N ALA A 191 9.59 -6.84 14.20
CA ALA A 191 8.22 -7.18 14.51
C ALA A 191 7.54 -6.01 15.23
N PHE A 192 6.55 -5.40 14.57
CA PHE A 192 5.70 -4.35 15.11
C PHE A 192 4.42 -4.94 15.71
N TYR A 193 4.10 -4.55 16.94
CA TYR A 193 2.91 -5.01 17.66
C TYR A 193 1.96 -3.82 17.90
N PRO A 194 0.75 -3.83 17.34
CA PRO A 194 -0.19 -2.72 17.46
C PRO A 194 -0.71 -2.43 18.88
N ASP A 195 -0.62 -3.39 19.79
CA ASP A 195 -1.05 -3.24 21.19
C ASP A 195 0.01 -2.56 22.08
N GLY A 196 1.17 -2.20 21.51
CA GLY A 196 2.28 -1.62 22.24
C GLY A 196 3.08 -2.62 23.06
N SER A 197 2.80 -3.93 22.95
CA SER A 197 3.67 -4.95 23.51
C SER A 197 5.00 -4.94 22.76
N SER A 198 6.09 -4.53 23.40
CA SER A 198 7.41 -4.58 22.77
C SER A 198 7.81 -6.04 22.58
N GLY A 199 7.70 -6.59 21.37
CA GLY A 199 8.30 -7.88 21.08
C GLY A 199 9.82 -7.78 21.00
N PRO A 200 10.56 -8.87 21.30
CA PRO A 200 11.98 -8.90 21.04
C PRO A 200 12.23 -8.71 19.54
N ALA A 201 13.24 -7.91 19.18
CA ALA A 201 13.79 -7.96 17.82
C ALA A 201 14.09 -9.44 17.52
N ALA A 202 13.46 -9.99 16.47
CA ALA A 202 13.69 -11.37 16.11
C ALA A 202 15.19 -11.53 15.85
N ARG A 203 15.85 -12.38 16.66
CA ARG A 203 17.27 -12.72 16.48
C ARG A 203 17.49 -13.16 15.05
N THR A 204 18.50 -12.59 14.41
CA THR A 204 19.10 -13.13 13.18
C THR A 204 19.80 -14.44 13.51
N ASP A 205 19.04 -15.53 13.66
CA ASP A 205 19.61 -16.89 13.69
C ASP A 205 19.91 -17.38 12.26
N ALA A 206 20.41 -16.48 11.42
CA ALA A 206 21.07 -16.83 10.18
C ALA A 206 22.47 -16.22 10.24
N GLY A 207 23.46 -17.05 10.57
CA GLY A 207 24.85 -16.76 10.18
C GLY A 207 24.92 -16.41 8.69
N PRO A 208 26.02 -15.81 8.21
CA PRO A 208 26.09 -15.10 6.93
C PRO A 208 25.67 -15.99 5.77
N CYS A 209 24.38 -15.96 5.44
CA CYS A 209 23.80 -16.80 4.42
C CYS A 209 23.92 -16.02 3.12
N ARG A 210 24.93 -16.37 2.32
CA ARG A 210 25.12 -15.88 0.96
C ARG A 210 24.03 -16.44 0.03
N SER A 211 22.77 -16.10 0.28
CA SER A 211 21.62 -16.30 -0.62
C SER A 211 20.37 -15.61 -0.04
N PRO A 212 19.58 -14.88 -0.84
CA PRO A 212 18.38 -14.19 -0.37
C PRO A 212 17.23 -15.19 -0.23
N ALA A 213 17.26 -15.99 0.83
CA ALA A 213 16.13 -16.82 1.24
C ALA A 213 15.98 -16.67 2.75
N ILE A 214 15.03 -15.83 3.18
CA ILE A 214 14.65 -15.69 4.58
C ILE A 214 13.84 -16.93 4.95
N CYS A 215 14.43 -17.81 5.74
CA CYS A 215 13.72 -18.92 6.38
C CYS A 215 13.09 -18.39 7.68
N VAL A 216 11.78 -18.12 7.67
CA VAL A 216 11.02 -17.87 8.91
C VAL A 216 10.51 -19.23 9.39
N HIS A 217 10.96 -19.65 10.57
CA HIS A 217 10.37 -20.81 11.25
C HIS A 217 8.98 -20.40 11.76
N ILE A 218 7.95 -20.92 11.10
CA ILE A 218 6.57 -20.89 11.57
C ILE A 218 6.40 -22.15 12.43
N PRO A 219 6.05 -22.06 13.73
CA PRO A 219 5.74 -23.24 14.53
C PRO A 219 4.53 -24.02 13.99
#